data_AF-A6V4M7-F1
#
_entry.id   AF-A6V4M7-F1
#
_cell.length_a   1.000
_cell.length_b   1.000
_cell.length_c   1.000
_cell.angle_alpha   90.00
_cell.angle_beta   90.00
_cell.angle_gamma   90.00
#
_symmetry.space_group_name_H-M   'P 1'
#
loop_
_entity.id
_entity.type
_entity.pdbx_description
1 polymer ?
#
loop_
_entity_poly.entity_id
_entity_poly.type
_entity_poly.pdbx_seq_one_letter_code
_entity_poly.pdbx_strand_id
1 'polypeptide(L)'
;MAEELKPFPYCGGEAGFVELEDGGIVAVCASKGCVASGVARYACGDEPRPLIAETWNTRAVPAGHVVVSEGLLRRLVDFAAAHPSGKDLAAEVGALLSEQEGGSDPV
;
A
#
# COMPACT_ATOMS: atom_id res chain seq x y z
N MET A 1 -21.26 -2.53 -1.22
CA MET A 1 -20.54 -2.77 0.05
C MET A 1 -19.58 -1.61 0.20
N ALA A 2 -19.52 -0.94 1.36
CA ALA A 2 -18.51 0.11 1.55
C ALA A 2 -17.14 -0.58 1.61
N GLU A 3 -16.24 -0.25 0.69
CA GLU A 3 -14.90 -0.81 0.67
C GLU A 3 -14.10 -0.33 1.89
N GLU A 4 -13.49 -1.27 2.59
CA GLU A 4 -12.63 -1.01 3.73
C GLU A 4 -11.33 -0.31 3.27
N LEU A 5 -10.86 0.67 4.04
CA LEU A 5 -9.62 1.38 3.71
C LEU A 5 -8.43 0.47 4.00
N LYS A 6 -7.58 0.25 2.99
CA LYS A 6 -6.29 -0.42 3.16
C LYS A 6 -5.36 0.44 4.03
N PRO A 7 -4.40 -0.19 4.74
CA PRO A 7 -3.37 0.55 5.45
C PRO A 7 -2.59 1.51 4.54
N PHE A 8 -2.08 2.59 5.13
CA PHE A 8 -1.31 3.60 4.42
C PHE A 8 -0.03 2.97 3.84
N PRO A 9 0.24 3.11 2.53
CA PRO A 9 1.29 2.33 1.86
C PRO A 9 2.73 2.64 2.30
N TYR A 10 2.95 3.75 3.02
CA TYR A 10 4.30 4.15 3.42
C TYR A 10 4.64 3.76 4.86
N CYS A 11 3.72 3.98 5.82
CA CYS A 11 3.98 3.66 7.23
C CYS A 11 3.20 2.44 7.74
N GLY A 12 2.39 1.78 6.90
CA GLY A 12 1.57 0.64 7.30
C GLY A 12 0.43 0.96 8.26
N GLY A 13 0.20 2.25 8.55
CA GLY A 13 -0.79 2.71 9.51
C GLY A 13 -2.21 2.43 9.10
N GLU A 14 -3.07 2.14 10.08
CA GLU A 14 -4.51 2.06 9.86
C GLU A 14 -5.04 3.34 9.21
N ALA A 15 -6.08 3.20 8.40
CA ALA A 15 -6.70 4.29 7.69
C ALA A 15 -8.15 4.46 8.14
N GLY A 16 -8.59 5.71 8.28
CA GLY A 16 -9.93 6.05 8.74
C GLY A 16 -10.56 7.16 7.90
N PHE A 17 -11.89 7.18 7.88
CA PHE A 17 -12.63 8.33 7.34
C PHE A 17 -12.76 9.41 8.42
N VAL A 18 -12.49 10.66 8.05
CA VAL A 18 -12.70 11.83 8.89
C VAL A 18 -13.57 12.81 8.15
N GLU A 19 -14.57 13.34 8.85
CA GLU A 19 -15.40 14.46 8.39
C GLU A 19 -14.75 15.77 8.84
N LEU A 20 -14.59 16.68 7.89
CA LEU A 20 -14.01 18.01 8.07
C LEU A 20 -15.10 19.00 8.50
N GLU A 21 -14.69 20.13 9.07
CA GLU A 21 -15.62 21.17 9.55
C GLU A 21 -16.50 21.76 8.44
N ASP A 22 -16.06 21.71 7.19
CA ASP A 22 -16.79 22.18 6.01
C ASP A 22 -17.72 21.11 5.40
N GLY A 23 -17.87 19.96 6.05
CA GLY A 23 -18.69 18.83 5.60
C GLY A 23 -18.03 17.93 4.56
N GLY A 24 -16.75 18.15 4.23
CA GLY A 24 -15.97 17.24 3.40
C GLY A 24 -15.59 15.97 4.14
N ILE A 25 -15.49 14.84 3.44
CA ILE A 25 -14.99 13.57 4.01
C ILE A 25 -13.66 13.24 3.33
N VAL A 26 -12.67 12.84 4.13
CA VAL A 26 -11.33 12.41 3.70
C VAL A 26 -11.00 11.04 4.28
N ALA A 27 -10.16 10.26 3.60
CA ALA A 27 -9.41 9.19 4.23
C ALA A 27 -8.09 9.75 4.78
N VAL A 28 -7.72 9.33 5.99
CA VAL A 28 -6.46 9.74 6.65
C VAL A 28 -5.72 8.52 7.19
N CYS A 29 -4.41 8.63 7.30
CA CYS A 29 -3.65 7.69 8.10
C CYS A 29 -3.80 8.03 9.60
N ALA A 30 -4.15 7.03 10.41
CA ALA A 30 -4.36 7.17 11.85
C ALA A 30 -3.07 6.96 12.68
N SER A 31 -1.94 6.62 12.05
CA SER A 31 -0.67 6.45 12.76
C SER A 31 -0.21 7.76 13.40
N LYS A 32 0.26 7.66 14.65
CA LYS A 32 0.80 8.79 15.39
C LYS A 32 1.98 9.44 14.65
N GLY A 33 1.86 10.74 14.36
CA GLY A 33 2.88 11.52 13.66
C GLY A 33 2.81 11.43 12.12
N CYS A 34 1.92 10.60 11.56
CA CYS A 34 1.60 10.65 10.14
C CYS A 34 0.57 11.75 9.88
N VAL A 35 0.81 12.56 8.85
CA VAL A 35 -0.10 13.64 8.42
C VAL A 35 -0.67 13.40 7.02
N ALA A 36 -0.60 12.15 6.55
CA ALA A 36 -1.07 11.79 5.23
C ALA A 36 -2.60 11.75 5.19
N SER A 37 -3.16 12.44 4.20
CA SER A 37 -4.59 12.45 3.89
C SER A 37 -4.83 12.31 2.39
N GLY A 38 -6.01 11.81 2.04
CA GLY A 38 -6.53 11.82 0.68
C GLY A 38 -7.16 13.16 0.31
N VAL A 39 -7.79 13.19 -0.86
CA VAL A 39 -8.53 14.35 -1.33
C VAL A 39 -9.93 14.38 -0.70
N ALA A 40 -10.34 15.54 -0.20
CA ALA A 40 -11.69 15.74 0.35
C ALA A 40 -12.77 15.56 -0.72
N ARG A 41 -13.85 14.88 -0.34
CA ARG A 41 -15.05 14.71 -1.18
C ARG A 41 -16.28 15.14 -0.38
N TYR A 42 -17.23 15.78 -1.04
CA TYR A 42 -18.45 16.28 -0.41
C TYR A 42 -19.65 15.44 -0.87
N ALA A 43 -20.59 15.19 0.04
CA ALA A 43 -21.82 14.48 -0.25
C ALA A 43 -22.79 15.37 -1.05
N CYS A 44 -22.58 15.49 -2.36
CA CYS A 44 -23.45 16.25 -3.26
C CYS A 44 -24.66 15.41 -3.74
N GLY A 45 -25.36 14.74 -2.82
CA GLY A 45 -26.49 13.84 -3.09
C GLY A 45 -26.16 12.34 -3.08
N ASP A 46 -24.88 11.98 -3.15
CA ASP A 46 -24.39 10.61 -3.04
C ASP A 46 -23.46 10.45 -1.83
N GLU A 47 -23.36 9.22 -1.31
CA GLU A 47 -22.42 8.84 -0.25
C GLU A 47 -20.97 8.85 -0.80
N PRO A 48 -20.06 9.69 -0.29
CA PRO A 48 -18.73 9.85 -0.87
C PRO A 48 -17.72 8.76 -0.46
N ARG A 49 -17.97 8.02 0.63
CA ARG A 49 -17.02 7.02 1.17
C ARG A 49 -16.55 5.95 0.17
N PRO A 50 -17.40 5.35 -0.69
CA PRO A 50 -16.96 4.38 -1.68
C PRO A 50 -15.89 4.93 -2.63
N LEU A 51 -16.10 6.15 -3.15
CA LEU A 51 -15.15 6.77 -4.08
C LEU A 51 -13.85 7.19 -3.38
N ILE A 52 -13.94 7.63 -2.12
CA ILE A 52 -12.77 7.87 -1.28
C ILE A 52 -12.00 6.57 -1.07
N ALA A 53 -12.68 5.46 -0.76
CA ALA A 53 -12.07 4.16 -0.56
C ALA A 53 -11.36 3.66 -1.82
N GLU A 54 -12.02 3.74 -2.98
CA GLU A 54 -11.43 3.38 -4.27
C GLU A 54 -10.15 4.20 -4.54
N THR A 55 -10.23 5.52 -4.37
CA THR A 55 -9.08 6.42 -4.60
C THR A 55 -7.95 6.12 -3.61
N TRP A 56 -8.27 5.97 -2.32
CA TRP A 56 -7.32 5.66 -1.27
C TRP A 56 -6.67 4.30 -1.47
N ASN A 57 -7.41 3.30 -1.93
CA ASN A 57 -6.95 1.92 -2.09
C ASN A 57 -6.23 1.68 -3.41
N THR A 58 -6.36 2.59 -4.37
CA THR A 58 -5.61 2.54 -5.63
C THR A 58 -4.13 2.71 -5.33
N ARG A 59 -3.32 1.74 -5.76
CA ARG A 59 -1.86 1.77 -5.64
C ARG A 59 -1.30 1.97 -7.04
N ALA A 60 -0.74 3.15 -7.30
CA ALA A 60 -0.13 3.45 -8.59
C ALA A 60 1.21 2.72 -8.72
N VAL A 61 1.41 2.05 -9.85
CA VAL A 61 2.70 1.45 -10.21
C VAL A 61 3.56 2.55 -10.83
N PRO A 62 4.76 2.85 -10.31
CA PRO A 62 5.64 3.85 -10.90
C PRO A 62 5.97 3.51 -12.35
N ALA A 63 6.23 4.52 -13.17
CA ALA A 63 6.64 4.31 -14.56
C ALA A 63 7.89 3.40 -14.63
N GLY A 64 7.91 2.48 -15.59
CA GLY A 64 8.99 1.50 -15.75
C GLY A 64 8.98 0.34 -14.76
N HIS A 65 8.01 0.29 -13.83
CA HIS A 65 7.84 -0.82 -12.90
C HIS A 65 6.70 -1.74 -13.35
N VAL A 66 6.81 -3.03 -13.01
CA VAL A 66 5.78 -4.03 -13.26
C VAL A 66 5.47 -4.73 -11.93
N VAL A 67 4.18 -4.85 -11.61
CA VAL A 67 3.73 -5.64 -10.46
C VAL A 67 3.67 -7.10 -10.87
N VAL A 68 4.33 -7.96 -10.10
CA VAL A 68 4.33 -9.41 -10.25
C VAL A 68 3.83 -10.04 -8.96
N SER A 69 3.31 -11.28 -9.04
CA SER A 69 2.96 -12.01 -7.82
C SER A 69 4.23 -12.40 -7.05
N GLU A 70 4.15 -12.39 -5.72
CA GLU A 70 5.27 -12.79 -4.87
C GLU A 70 5.75 -14.21 -5.19
N GLY A 71 4.83 -15.15 -5.46
CA GLY A 71 5.19 -16.52 -5.86
C GLY A 71 5.88 -16.62 -7.23
N LEU A 72 5.66 -15.67 -8.15
CA LEU A 72 6.47 -15.57 -9.37
C LEU A 72 7.86 -15.01 -9.04
N LEU A 73 7.94 -13.95 -8.22
CA LEU A 73 9.19 -13.34 -7.81
C LEU A 73 10.10 -14.35 -7.08
N ARG A 74 9.58 -15.09 -6.09
CA ARG A 74 10.35 -16.12 -5.36
C ARG A 74 10.91 -17.19 -6.29
N ARG A 75 10.12 -17.69 -7.24
CA ARG A 75 10.60 -18.68 -8.23
C ARG A 75 11.71 -18.12 -9.13
N LEU A 76 11.64 -16.84 -9.50
CA LEU A 76 12.70 -16.18 -10.27
C LEU A 76 13.98 -16.01 -9.43
N VAL A 77 13.85 -15.66 -8.15
CA VAL A 77 14.97 -15.57 -7.21
C VAL A 77 15.65 -16.93 -7.04
N ASP A 78 14.88 -18.00 -6.80
CA ASP A 78 15.42 -19.36 -6.69
C ASP A 78 16.17 -19.78 -7.96
N PHE A 79 15.59 -19.48 -9.12
CA PHE A 79 16.23 -19.73 -10.41
C PHE A 79 17.54 -18.94 -10.56
N ALA A 80 17.56 -17.67 -10.17
CA ALA A 80 18.76 -16.82 -10.22
C ALA A 80 19.86 -17.32 -9.26
N ALA A 81 19.49 -17.74 -8.05
CA ALA A 81 20.41 -18.28 -7.05
C ALA A 81 21.14 -19.55 -7.53
N ALA A 82 20.49 -20.36 -8.37
CA ALA A 82 21.07 -21.56 -8.97
C ALA A 82 22.14 -21.26 -10.04
N HIS A 83 22.22 -20.02 -10.55
CA HIS A 83 23.17 -19.62 -11.59
C HIS A 83 24.27 -18.71 -11.01
N PRO A 84 25.57 -18.94 -11.32
CA PRO A 84 26.66 -18.12 -10.78
C PRO A 84 26.49 -16.62 -11.03
N SER A 85 25.98 -16.25 -12.21
CA SER A 85 25.74 -14.85 -12.59
C SER A 85 24.51 -14.21 -11.93
N GLY A 86 23.65 -15.00 -11.28
CA GLY A 86 22.41 -14.54 -10.66
C GLY A 86 22.44 -14.52 -9.13
N LYS A 87 23.54 -14.94 -8.50
CA LYS A 87 23.63 -15.04 -7.03
C LYS A 87 23.47 -13.70 -6.32
N ASP A 88 24.11 -12.65 -6.82
CA ASP A 88 24.04 -11.33 -6.19
C ASP A 88 22.64 -10.74 -6.31
N LEU A 89 22.00 -10.89 -7.48
CA LEU A 89 20.60 -10.50 -7.69
C LEU A 89 19.66 -11.24 -6.75
N ALA A 90 19.83 -12.56 -6.61
CA ALA A 90 19.00 -13.37 -5.74
C ALA A 90 19.17 -12.97 -4.26
N ALA A 91 20.40 -12.65 -3.84
CA ALA A 91 20.68 -12.18 -2.49
C ALA A 91 20.04 -10.80 -2.22
N GLU A 92 20.16 -9.86 -3.16
CA GLU A 92 19.56 -8.53 -3.05
C GLU A 92 18.04 -8.59 -2.94
N VAL A 93 17.39 -9.32 -3.85
CA VAL A 93 15.92 -9.48 -3.82
C VAL A 93 15.47 -10.29 -2.60
N GLY A 94 16.25 -11.28 -2.17
CA GLY A 94 15.98 -12.05 -0.96
C GLY A 94 15.97 -11.18 0.30
N ALA A 95 16.93 -10.26 0.43
CA ALA A 95 16.98 -9.31 1.55
C ALA A 95 15.73 -8.43 1.59
N LEU A 96 15.33 -7.86 0.44
CA LEU A 96 14.13 -7.01 0.34
C LEU A 96 12.85 -7.76 0.73
N LEU A 97 12.73 -9.04 0.37
CA LEU A 97 11.58 -9.86 0.76
C LEU A 97 11.54 -10.10 2.28
N SER A 98 12.68 -10.36 2.91
CA SER A 98 12.76 -10.55 4.37
C SER A 98 12.46 -9.28 5.18
N GLU A 99 12.82 -8.11 4.65
CA GLU A 99 12.47 -6.82 5.28
C GLU A 99 10.94 -6.59 5.28
N GLN A 100 10.23 -7.04 4.25
CA GLN A 100 8.77 -6.98 4.20
C GLN A 100 8.10 -7.93 5.20
N GLU A 101 8.70 -9.10 5.46
CA GLU A 101 8.20 -10.07 6.42
C GLU A 101 8.34 -9.56 7.88
N GLY A 102 9.40 -8.79 8.18
CA GLY A 102 9.66 -8.21 9.50
C GLY A 102 8.87 -6.95 9.84
N GLY A 103 8.19 -6.33 8.87
CA GLY A 103 7.38 -5.12 9.07
C GLY A 103 5.95 -5.37 9.59
N SER A 104 5.57 -6.63 9.79
CA SER A 104 4.25 -7.04 10.29
C SER A 104 4.26 -7.23 11.81
N ASP A 105 4.71 -6.24 12.57
CA ASP A 105 4.47 -6.20 14.03
C ASP A 105 3.15 -5.45 14.28
N PRO A 106 2.14 -6.08 14.92
CA PRO A 106 0.91 -5.40 15.28
C PRO A 106 1.19 -4.50 16.50
N VAL A 107 0.98 -3.19 16.34
CA VAL A 107 0.78 -2.26 17.47
C VAL A 107 -0.71 -2.03 17.63
#